data_AF-A0A7S2ASL7-F1
#
_entry.id   AF-A0A7S2ASL7-F1
#
_cell.length_a   1.000
_cell.length_b   1.000
_cell.length_c   1.000
_cell.angle_alpha   90.00
_cell.angle_beta   90.00
_cell.angle_gamma   90.00
#
_symmetry.space_group_name_H-M   'P 1'
#
loop_
_entity.id
_entity.type
_entity.pdbx_description
1 polymer ?
#
loop_
_entity_poly.entity_id
_entity_poly.type
_entity_poly.pdbx_seq_one_letter_code
_entity_poly.pdbx_strand_id
1 'polypeptide(L)'
;KEGQRWQRPNDYFAEMVKSDEHMAKIQKRLLEEKKQADESEERKKQRALKRYSKQVQAEKLREKAREKKVNEESITKWRKERQRNGYSPLQSEADVDPEYIAMALKAKRQLQGKFGERLAASAAGKSKKRQSRDDKYGFGGRKRLKKQNDRDSALDMSSYRPARFDEGWKRAGKVGNPKSASGSPKNPKMMKRPGKAKRAASRAKL
;
A
#
# COMPACT_ATOMS: atom_id res chain seq x y z
N LYS A 1 64.16 -3.85 13.40
CA LYS A 1 63.35 -3.32 12.27
C LYS A 1 62.57 -2.12 12.78
N GLU A 2 63.19 -0.95 12.74
CA GLU A 2 62.57 0.32 13.14
C GLU A 2 61.87 0.91 11.92
N GLY A 3 60.64 1.41 12.08
CA GLY A 3 59.84 2.00 10.99
C GLY A 3 58.63 1.19 10.50
N GLN A 4 58.32 0.04 11.12
CA GLN A 4 57.12 -0.71 10.75
C GLN A 4 55.87 -0.12 11.44
N ARG A 5 54.86 0.24 10.65
CA ARG A 5 53.59 0.79 11.14
C ARG A 5 52.91 -0.25 12.04
N TRP A 6 52.88 0.04 13.33
CA TRP A 6 52.22 -0.80 14.33
C TRP A 6 50.71 -0.60 14.27
N GLN A 7 49.95 -1.70 14.16
CA GLN A 7 48.49 -1.70 14.24
C GLN A 7 48.05 -2.38 15.55
N ARG A 8 47.00 -1.86 16.18
CA ARG A 8 46.38 -2.49 17.35
C ARG A 8 45.84 -3.87 16.94
N PRO A 9 46.19 -4.96 17.64
CA PRO A 9 45.57 -6.27 17.42
C PRO A 9 44.06 -6.23 17.64
N ASN A 10 43.29 -6.94 16.79
CA ASN A 10 41.83 -6.97 16.87
C ASN A 10 41.31 -7.63 18.16
N ASP A 11 42.02 -8.64 18.66
CA ASP A 11 41.63 -9.43 19.84
C ASP A 11 42.13 -8.84 21.18
N TYR A 12 42.78 -7.67 21.15
CA TYR A 12 43.24 -6.99 22.35
C TYR A 12 42.16 -6.02 22.87
N PHE A 13 41.19 -6.53 23.64
CA PHE A 13 40.08 -5.74 24.20
C PHE A 13 40.47 -5.02 25.50
N ALA A 14 41.30 -3.99 25.38
CA ALA A 14 41.54 -3.02 26.45
C ALA A 14 40.55 -1.85 26.37
N GLU A 15 40.36 -1.14 27.50
CA GLU A 15 39.53 0.06 27.58
C GLU A 15 39.97 1.11 26.55
N MET A 16 39.02 1.60 25.75
CA MET A 16 39.24 2.63 24.75
C MET A 16 38.86 4.01 25.30
N VAL A 17 39.38 5.07 24.67
CA VAL A 17 39.09 6.47 25.04
C VAL A 17 37.59 6.79 25.08
N LYS A 18 36.78 6.07 24.28
CA LYS A 18 35.32 6.20 24.26
C LYS A 18 34.69 4.86 24.60
N SER A 19 33.66 4.89 25.42
CA SER A 19 32.88 3.69 25.74
C SER A 19 32.14 3.15 24.52
N ASP A 20 31.94 1.83 24.47
CA ASP A 20 31.19 1.18 23.40
C ASP A 20 29.75 1.69 23.31
N GLU A 21 29.14 2.07 24.44
CA GLU A 21 27.82 2.70 24.46
C GLU A 21 27.78 4.02 23.70
N HIS A 22 28.84 4.84 23.82
CA HIS A 22 28.95 6.09 23.08
C HIS A 22 29.15 5.82 21.59
N MET A 23 30.00 4.87 21.23
CA MET A 23 30.20 4.48 19.83
C MET A 23 28.93 3.89 19.20
N ALA A 24 28.15 3.12 19.95
CA ALA A 24 26.85 2.62 19.50
C ALA A 24 25.85 3.76 19.26
N LYS A 25 25.85 4.83 20.07
CA LYS A 25 25.04 6.03 19.82
C LYS A 25 25.46 6.74 18.53
N ILE A 26 26.76 6.86 18.26
CA ILE A 26 27.27 7.44 17.02
C ILE A 26 26.84 6.60 15.81
N GLN A 27 27.02 5.27 15.87
CA GLN A 27 26.61 4.37 14.79
C GLN A 27 25.11 4.48 14.50
N LYS A 28 24.27 4.53 15.54
CA LYS A 28 22.82 4.74 15.38
C LYS A 28 22.49 6.04 14.65
N ARG A 29 23.12 7.15 15.04
CA ARG A 29 22.92 8.45 14.36
C ARG A 29 23.34 8.39 12.88
N LEU A 30 24.50 7.81 12.59
CA LEU A 30 24.97 7.64 11.20
C LEU A 30 24.01 6.77 10.36
N LEU A 31 23.44 5.72 10.95
CA LEU A 31 22.44 4.89 10.28
C LEU A 31 21.11 5.63 10.07
N GLU A 32 20.69 6.44 11.03
CA GLU A 32 19.50 7.28 10.91
C GLU A 32 19.66 8.35 9.82
N GLU A 33 20.81 9.01 9.75
CA GLU A 33 21.13 10.00 8.70
C GLU A 33 21.11 9.37 7.30
N LYS A 34 21.75 8.20 7.13
CA LYS A 34 21.70 7.45 5.86
C LYS A 34 20.27 7.11 5.47
N LYS A 35 19.47 6.59 6.40
CA LYS A 35 18.05 6.27 6.14
C LYS A 35 17.24 7.50 5.76
N GLN A 36 17.48 8.66 6.40
CA GLN A 36 16.79 9.90 6.05
C GLN A 36 17.16 10.38 4.64
N ALA A 37 18.44 10.27 4.25
CA ALA A 37 18.90 10.58 2.91
C ALA A 37 18.21 9.67 1.88
N ASP A 38 18.23 8.35 2.09
CA ASP A 38 17.61 7.35 1.23
C ASP A 38 16.09 7.61 1.07
N GLU A 39 15.38 7.86 2.18
CA GLU A 39 13.95 8.15 2.14
C GLU A 39 13.64 9.43 1.34
N SER A 40 14.51 10.44 1.45
CA SER A 40 14.37 11.68 0.68
C SER A 40 14.51 11.44 -0.83
N GLU A 41 15.44 10.57 -1.23
CA GLU A 41 15.65 10.18 -2.61
C GLU A 41 14.50 9.33 -3.14
N GLU A 42 14.06 8.34 -2.38
CA GLU A 42 12.90 7.53 -2.72
C GLU A 42 11.66 8.39 -2.89
N ARG A 43 11.45 9.39 -2.03
CA ARG A 43 10.33 10.32 -2.15
C ARG A 43 10.44 11.17 -3.42
N LYS A 44 11.63 11.61 -3.81
CA LYS A 44 11.87 12.31 -5.10
C LYS A 44 11.56 11.38 -6.28
N LYS A 45 12.07 10.14 -6.26
CA LYS A 45 11.82 9.10 -7.28
C LYS A 45 10.31 8.82 -7.40
N GLN A 46 9.60 8.62 -6.29
CA GLN A 46 8.15 8.40 -6.27
C GLN A 46 7.36 9.60 -6.82
N ARG A 47 7.79 10.84 -6.54
CA ARG A 47 7.16 12.04 -7.12
C ARG A 47 7.36 12.09 -8.64
N ALA A 48 8.57 11.82 -9.12
CA ALA A 48 8.86 11.75 -10.55
C ALA A 48 8.03 10.64 -11.22
N LEU A 49 8.02 9.43 -10.67
CA LEU A 49 7.20 8.32 -11.17
C LEU A 49 5.72 8.68 -11.24
N LYS A 50 5.17 9.37 -10.22
CA LYS A 50 3.78 9.84 -10.23
C LYS A 50 3.54 10.89 -11.32
N ARG A 51 4.45 11.86 -11.46
CA ARG A 51 4.37 12.93 -12.47
C ARG A 51 4.37 12.36 -13.89
N TYR A 52 5.27 11.41 -14.17
CA TYR A 52 5.46 10.86 -15.51
C TYR A 52 4.67 9.57 -15.79
N SER A 53 3.98 9.02 -14.78
CA SER A 53 3.23 7.75 -14.88
C SER A 53 2.34 7.63 -16.12
N LYS A 54 1.56 8.67 -16.43
CA LYS A 54 0.67 8.67 -17.59
C LYS A 54 1.41 8.76 -18.91
N GLN A 55 2.49 9.54 -18.97
CA GLN A 55 3.33 9.68 -20.17
C GLN A 55 4.01 8.35 -20.47
N VAL A 56 4.60 7.72 -19.45
CA VAL A 56 5.21 6.38 -19.55
C VAL A 56 4.18 5.33 -19.99
N GLN A 57 2.94 5.37 -19.48
CA GLN A 57 1.89 4.45 -19.93
C GLN A 57 1.51 4.66 -21.40
N ALA A 58 1.35 5.91 -21.83
CA ALA A 58 1.04 6.24 -23.22
C ALA A 58 2.19 5.85 -24.17
N GLU A 59 3.43 6.10 -23.75
CA GLU A 59 4.64 5.72 -24.50
C GLU A 59 4.76 4.21 -24.64
N LYS A 60 4.58 3.44 -23.55
CA LYS A 60 4.56 1.97 -23.60
C LYS A 60 3.48 1.42 -24.54
N LEU A 61 2.32 2.06 -24.62
CA LEU A 61 1.29 1.65 -25.58
C LEU A 61 1.69 1.94 -27.02
N ARG A 62 2.33 3.10 -27.27
CA ARG A 62 2.88 3.47 -28.58
C ARG A 62 4.02 2.54 -29.00
N GLU A 63 4.92 2.22 -28.09
CA GLU A 63 6.02 1.27 -28.29
C GLU A 63 5.49 -0.11 -28.66
N LYS A 64 4.55 -0.66 -27.87
CA LYS A 64 3.88 -1.93 -28.20
C LYS A 64 3.18 -1.91 -29.56
N ALA A 65 2.56 -0.79 -29.93
CA ALA A 65 1.93 -0.67 -31.24
C ALA A 65 2.96 -0.63 -32.38
N ARG A 66 4.11 0.03 -32.17
CA ARG A 66 5.23 0.03 -33.12
C ARG A 66 5.84 -1.36 -33.26
N GLU A 67 6.11 -2.04 -32.16
CA GLU A 67 6.62 -3.43 -32.16
C GLU A 67 5.69 -4.37 -32.92
N LYS A 68 4.37 -4.27 -32.70
CA LYS A 68 3.37 -5.05 -33.46
C LYS A 68 3.46 -4.79 -34.95
N LYS A 69 3.52 -3.52 -35.36
CA LYS A 69 3.66 -3.15 -36.78
C LYS A 69 4.95 -3.68 -37.40
N VAL A 70 6.08 -3.55 -36.70
CA VAL A 70 7.37 -4.09 -37.16
C VAL A 70 7.30 -5.60 -37.34
N ASN A 71 6.65 -6.31 -36.41
CA ASN A 71 6.45 -7.76 -36.52
C ASN A 71 5.50 -8.15 -37.65
N GLU A 72 4.41 -7.39 -37.86
CA GLU A 72 3.51 -7.60 -38.99
C GLU A 72 4.23 -7.34 -40.33
N GLU A 73 5.05 -6.30 -40.40
CA GLU A 73 5.88 -5.99 -41.56
C GLU A 73 6.93 -7.09 -41.83
N SER A 74 7.55 -7.66 -40.79
CA SER A 74 8.50 -8.78 -40.98
C SER A 74 7.80 -10.05 -41.45
N ILE A 75 6.63 -10.38 -40.89
CA ILE A 75 5.81 -11.53 -41.33
C ILE A 75 5.33 -11.33 -42.77
N THR A 76 4.84 -10.14 -43.12
CA THR A 76 4.37 -9.85 -44.49
C THR A 76 5.51 -9.86 -45.50
N LYS A 77 6.70 -9.35 -45.15
CA LYS A 77 7.92 -9.49 -45.96
C LYS A 77 8.28 -10.96 -46.17
N TRP A 78 8.30 -11.76 -45.10
CA TRP A 78 8.59 -13.20 -45.18
C TRP A 78 7.56 -13.96 -46.02
N ARG A 79 6.25 -13.67 -45.86
CA ARG A 79 5.19 -14.24 -46.70
C ARG A 79 5.37 -13.89 -48.18
N LYS A 80 5.71 -12.63 -48.49
CA LYS A 80 5.98 -12.18 -49.87
C LYS A 80 7.23 -12.85 -50.46
N GLU A 81 8.29 -12.98 -49.67
CA GLU A 81 9.52 -13.66 -50.09
C GLU A 81 9.28 -15.15 -50.33
N ARG A 82 8.49 -15.82 -49.46
CA ARG A 82 8.06 -17.21 -49.64
C ARG A 82 7.25 -17.40 -50.93
N GLN A 83 6.31 -16.50 -51.23
CA GLN A 83 5.55 -16.52 -52.48
C GLN A 83 6.45 -16.29 -53.70
N ARG A 84 7.41 -15.36 -53.61
CA ARG A 84 8.37 -15.05 -54.69
C ARG A 84 9.31 -16.22 -54.97
N ASN A 85 9.74 -16.93 -53.94
CA ASN A 85 10.64 -18.08 -54.05
C ASN A 85 9.90 -19.37 -54.51
N GLY A 86 8.68 -19.25 -55.02
CA GLY A 86 7.93 -20.37 -55.61
C GLY A 86 7.40 -21.39 -54.61
N TYR A 87 7.47 -21.12 -53.30
CA TYR A 87 6.89 -21.99 -52.28
C TYR A 87 5.37 -21.75 -52.24
N SER A 88 4.63 -22.49 -53.06
CA SER A 88 3.16 -22.44 -53.13
C SER A 88 2.54 -22.77 -51.76
N PRO A 89 1.68 -21.88 -51.19
CA PRO A 89 0.83 -22.20 -50.04
C PRO A 89 -0.36 -23.09 -50.44
N LEU A 90 -0.14 -24.18 -51.17
CA LEU A 90 -1.17 -25.19 -51.37
C LEU A 90 -1.09 -26.15 -50.16
N GLN A 91 -2.21 -26.34 -49.45
CA GLN A 91 -2.46 -27.35 -48.38
C GLN A 91 -2.32 -26.95 -46.89
N SER A 92 -2.57 -25.71 -46.44
CA SER A 92 -2.70 -25.52 -44.97
C SER A 92 -3.65 -24.43 -44.47
N GLU A 93 -3.94 -23.36 -45.22
CA GLU A 93 -4.91 -22.35 -44.75
C GLU A 93 -6.32 -22.50 -45.37
N ALA A 94 -6.46 -23.29 -46.44
CA ALA A 94 -7.76 -23.62 -47.02
C ALA A 94 -8.47 -24.81 -46.33
N ASP A 95 -7.74 -25.61 -45.55
CA ASP A 95 -8.24 -26.84 -44.90
C ASP A 95 -8.40 -26.68 -43.38
N VAL A 96 -8.61 -25.45 -42.89
CA VAL A 96 -9.06 -25.26 -41.51
C VAL A 96 -10.57 -25.11 -41.55
N ASP A 97 -11.27 -26.21 -41.27
CA ASP A 97 -12.73 -26.27 -41.30
C ASP A 97 -13.35 -25.04 -40.61
N PRO A 98 -14.23 -24.28 -41.30
CA PRO A 98 -14.92 -23.12 -40.72
C PRO A 98 -15.65 -23.46 -39.41
N GLU A 99 -16.12 -24.70 -39.28
CA GLU A 99 -16.74 -25.22 -38.06
C GLU A 99 -15.76 -25.35 -36.89
N TYR A 100 -14.51 -25.76 -37.13
CA TYR A 100 -13.49 -25.87 -36.09
C TYR A 100 -13.10 -24.47 -35.55
N ILE A 101 -12.99 -23.48 -36.44
CA ILE A 101 -12.74 -22.09 -36.07
C ILE A 101 -13.93 -21.52 -35.27
N ALA A 102 -15.16 -21.79 -35.72
CA ALA A 102 -16.38 -21.36 -35.01
C ALA A 102 -16.52 -22.01 -33.62
N MET A 103 -16.18 -23.30 -33.50
CA MET A 103 -16.19 -24.02 -32.22
C MET A 103 -15.12 -23.47 -31.26
N ALA A 104 -13.91 -23.19 -31.74
CA ALA A 104 -12.84 -22.59 -30.95
C ALA A 104 -13.18 -21.16 -30.46
N LEU A 105 -13.81 -20.34 -31.31
CA LEU A 105 -14.32 -19.00 -30.95
C LEU A 105 -15.44 -19.06 -29.91
N LYS A 106 -16.34 -20.05 -30.01
CA LYS A 106 -17.44 -20.29 -29.05
C LYS A 106 -16.91 -20.75 -27.69
N ALA A 107 -15.93 -21.67 -27.67
CA ALA A 107 -15.25 -22.10 -26.45
C ALA A 107 -14.55 -20.94 -25.72
N LYS A 108 -13.90 -20.04 -26.49
CA LYS A 108 -13.24 -18.84 -25.94
C LYS A 108 -14.25 -17.83 -25.35
N ARG A 109 -15.42 -17.65 -25.97
CA ARG A 109 -16.52 -16.82 -25.41
C ARG A 109 -17.10 -17.40 -24.13
N GLN A 110 -17.23 -18.72 -24.03
CA GLN A 110 -17.71 -19.36 -22.79
C GLN A 110 -16.69 -19.25 -21.64
N LEU A 111 -15.39 -19.29 -21.93
CA LEU A 111 -14.34 -19.06 -20.94
C LEU A 111 -14.32 -17.61 -20.44
N GLN A 112 -14.61 -16.64 -21.30
CA GLN A 112 -14.72 -15.23 -20.94
C GLN A 112 -16.03 -14.87 -20.23
N GLY A 113 -17.15 -15.56 -20.49
CA GLY A 113 -18.44 -15.26 -19.87
C GLY A 113 -18.44 -15.38 -18.33
N LYS A 114 -17.79 -16.42 -17.79
CA LYS A 114 -17.67 -16.64 -16.33
C LYS A 114 -16.80 -15.60 -15.61
N PHE A 115 -15.87 -14.94 -16.31
CA PHE A 115 -15.03 -13.88 -15.75
C PHE A 115 -15.60 -12.47 -16.02
N GLY A 116 -16.28 -12.31 -17.15
CA GLY A 116 -16.90 -11.06 -17.60
C GLY A 116 -18.13 -10.66 -16.81
N GLU A 117 -18.99 -11.60 -16.41
CA GLU A 117 -20.18 -11.30 -15.58
C GLU A 117 -19.81 -10.81 -14.18
N ARG A 118 -18.73 -11.34 -13.59
CA ARG A 118 -18.22 -10.87 -12.29
C ARG A 118 -17.62 -9.46 -12.38
N LEU A 119 -17.07 -9.09 -13.54
CA LEU A 119 -16.55 -7.74 -13.79
C LEU A 119 -17.69 -6.75 -14.10
N ALA A 120 -18.74 -7.18 -14.79
CA ALA A 120 -19.94 -6.39 -15.06
C ALA A 120 -20.74 -6.08 -13.78
N ALA A 121 -20.85 -7.03 -12.85
CA ALA A 121 -21.44 -6.79 -11.53
C ALA A 121 -20.63 -5.80 -10.66
N SER A 122 -19.31 -5.69 -10.90
CA SER A 122 -18.46 -4.65 -10.29
C SER A 122 -18.60 -3.28 -10.96
N ALA A 123 -19.20 -3.19 -12.15
CA ALA A 123 -19.38 -1.94 -12.88
C ALA A 123 -20.69 -1.21 -12.52
N ALA A 124 -21.66 -1.90 -11.93
CA ALA A 124 -23.00 -1.35 -11.66
C ALA A 124 -23.14 -0.54 -10.34
N GLY A 125 -22.08 -0.42 -9.52
CA GLY A 125 -22.20 0.33 -8.27
C GLY A 125 -20.87 0.74 -7.64
N LYS A 126 -20.81 1.99 -7.17
CA LYS A 126 -19.68 2.49 -6.36
C LYS A 126 -19.53 1.58 -5.13
N SER A 127 -18.31 1.06 -4.89
CA SER A 127 -18.00 0.21 -3.73
C SER A 127 -18.60 0.77 -2.42
N LYS A 128 -19.12 -0.08 -1.54
CA LYS A 128 -19.61 0.31 -0.19
C LYS A 128 -18.58 1.14 0.60
N LYS A 129 -17.28 0.88 0.39
CA LYS A 129 -16.18 1.67 0.99
C LYS A 129 -16.08 3.07 0.38
N ARG A 130 -16.45 3.24 -0.88
CA ARG A 130 -16.52 4.53 -1.56
C ARG A 130 -17.79 5.29 -1.16
N GLN A 131 -18.95 4.64 -1.16
CA GLN A 131 -20.21 5.20 -0.66
C GLN A 131 -20.05 5.78 0.76
N SER A 132 -19.53 4.99 1.70
CA SER A 132 -19.30 5.47 3.08
C SER A 132 -18.28 6.62 3.20
N ARG A 133 -17.33 6.73 2.25
CA ARG A 133 -16.40 7.87 2.18
C ARG A 133 -17.06 9.08 1.53
N ASP A 134 -17.91 8.87 0.55
CA ASP A 134 -18.69 9.91 -0.11
C ASP A 134 -19.72 10.49 0.88
N ASP A 135 -20.34 9.67 1.74
CA ASP A 135 -21.22 10.14 2.82
C ASP A 135 -20.44 10.91 3.89
N LYS A 136 -19.28 10.38 4.29
CA LYS A 136 -18.44 11.00 5.33
C LYS A 136 -17.80 12.30 4.87
N TYR A 137 -17.48 12.41 3.59
CA TYR A 137 -16.62 13.47 3.09
C TYR A 137 -17.15 14.26 1.88
N GLY A 138 -18.31 13.90 1.32
CA GLY A 138 -18.89 14.50 0.12
C GLY A 138 -18.20 14.10 -1.19
N PHE A 139 -18.88 14.30 -2.31
CA PHE A 139 -18.34 14.14 -3.67
C PHE A 139 -17.53 15.39 -4.06
N GLY A 140 -16.20 15.35 -3.88
CA GLY A 140 -15.28 16.21 -4.66
C GLY A 140 -15.28 17.73 -4.40
N GLY A 141 -15.58 18.22 -3.19
CA GLY A 141 -15.52 19.67 -2.85
C GLY A 141 -14.92 20.00 -1.47
N ARG A 142 -14.62 21.29 -1.20
CA ARG A 142 -13.89 21.80 0.00
C ARG A 142 -14.46 21.27 1.32
N LYS A 143 -13.70 20.40 1.98
CA LYS A 143 -14.00 19.76 3.29
C LYS A 143 -13.47 20.56 4.48
N ARG A 144 -13.87 21.83 4.65
CA ARG A 144 -13.20 22.70 5.65
C ARG A 144 -14.05 23.22 6.81
N LEU A 145 -15.29 22.73 7.00
CA LEU A 145 -16.16 23.23 8.09
C LEU A 145 -16.70 22.15 9.05
N LYS A 146 -16.79 20.87 8.66
CA LYS A 146 -17.25 19.78 9.57
C LYS A 146 -16.29 19.40 10.71
N LYS A 147 -15.20 20.14 10.88
CA LYS A 147 -14.23 19.99 11.98
C LYS A 147 -14.02 21.31 12.72
N GLN A 148 -14.84 22.33 12.46
CA GLN A 148 -14.81 23.52 13.30
C GLN A 148 -15.58 23.21 14.58
N ASN A 149 -15.11 23.78 15.68
CA ASN A 149 -15.82 23.70 16.94
C ASN A 149 -17.07 24.56 16.80
N ASP A 150 -18.25 23.96 16.92
CA ASP A 150 -19.49 24.72 17.05
C ASP A 150 -19.52 25.33 18.46
N ARG A 151 -20.23 26.46 18.64
CA ARG A 151 -20.30 27.20 19.93
C ARG A 151 -20.62 26.29 21.11
N ASP A 152 -21.46 25.30 20.88
CA ASP A 152 -21.88 24.33 21.89
C ASP A 152 -20.80 23.28 22.19
N SER A 153 -19.96 22.91 21.21
CA SER A 153 -18.84 21.98 21.42
C SER A 153 -17.66 22.62 22.13
N ALA A 154 -17.49 23.94 22.00
CA ALA A 154 -16.44 24.68 22.70
C ALA A 154 -16.76 24.87 24.19
N LEU A 155 -18.03 24.81 24.57
CA LEU A 155 -18.50 24.99 25.96
C LEU A 155 -18.70 23.65 26.71
N ASP A 156 -18.63 22.49 26.04
CA ASP A 156 -18.83 21.18 26.68
C ASP A 156 -17.56 20.66 27.39
N MET A 157 -17.42 21.02 28.67
CA MET A 157 -16.37 20.53 29.57
C MET A 157 -16.82 19.31 30.40
N SER A 158 -17.96 18.68 30.10
CA SER A 158 -18.53 17.59 30.92
C SER A 158 -17.66 16.32 30.97
N SER A 159 -16.75 16.18 30.00
CA SER A 159 -15.79 15.08 29.92
C SER A 159 -14.43 15.40 30.55
N TYR A 160 -14.20 16.66 30.96
CA TYR A 160 -12.97 17.08 31.61
C TYR A 160 -13.02 16.75 33.11
N ARG A 161 -12.19 15.79 33.53
CA ARG A 161 -11.98 15.46 34.95
C ARG A 161 -10.62 16.00 35.39
N PRO A 162 -10.55 17.10 36.16
CA PRO A 162 -9.28 17.55 36.70
C PRO A 162 -8.79 16.51 37.71
N ALA A 163 -7.62 15.92 37.45
CA ALA A 163 -6.94 15.10 38.43
C ALA A 163 -6.48 16.02 39.57
N ARG A 164 -6.96 15.79 40.79
CA ARG A 164 -6.43 16.45 41.99
C ARG A 164 -5.04 15.88 42.23
N PHE A 165 -3.99 16.68 42.01
CA PHE A 165 -2.61 16.24 42.18
C PHE A 165 -2.06 16.49 43.60
N ASP A 166 -2.88 16.97 44.54
CA ASP A 166 -2.43 17.45 45.86
C ASP A 166 -3.24 16.96 47.06
N GLU A 167 -3.72 15.71 47.02
CA GLU A 167 -4.05 15.00 48.26
C GLU A 167 -3.37 13.64 48.27
N GLY A 168 -2.51 13.47 49.27
CA GLY A 168 -1.52 12.43 49.39
C GLY A 168 -2.00 11.04 49.01
N TRP A 169 -1.14 10.36 48.26
CA TRP A 169 -1.14 8.93 48.00
C TRP A 169 -1.11 8.14 49.32
N LYS A 170 -2.25 8.04 50.00
CA LYS A 170 -2.52 7.07 51.05
C LYS A 170 -3.17 5.86 50.39
N ARG A 171 -2.34 5.00 49.79
CA ARG A 171 -2.70 3.59 49.60
C ARG A 171 -2.75 2.93 50.98
N ALA A 172 -3.90 2.99 51.63
CA ALA A 172 -4.19 2.16 52.77
C ALA A 172 -4.57 0.74 52.29
N GLY A 173 -3.99 -0.27 52.94
CA GLY A 173 -4.66 -1.54 53.16
C GLY A 173 -4.50 -2.63 52.09
N LYS A 174 -3.35 -3.31 52.16
CA LYS A 174 -3.18 -4.68 51.70
C LYS A 174 -3.77 -5.64 52.75
N VAL A 175 -4.72 -6.48 52.37
CA VAL A 175 -4.85 -7.90 52.80
C VAL A 175 -5.42 -8.69 51.63
N GLY A 176 -4.65 -9.68 51.16
CA GLY A 176 -4.91 -10.50 49.96
C GLY A 176 -3.72 -10.55 48.98
N ASN A 177 -2.75 -11.42 49.24
CA ASN A 177 -1.45 -11.55 48.55
C ASN A 177 -1.18 -13.05 48.27
N PRO A 178 -0.28 -13.47 47.35
CA PRO A 178 0.14 -12.92 46.05
C PRO A 178 0.08 -13.95 44.88
N LYS A 179 0.31 -13.42 43.67
CA LYS A 179 0.67 -14.15 42.45
C LYS A 179 2.20 -14.27 42.28
N SER A 180 2.65 -15.39 41.75
CA SER A 180 3.71 -15.56 40.72
C SER A 180 3.47 -16.95 40.07
N ALA A 181 3.72 -17.28 38.81
CA ALA A 181 3.98 -16.57 37.56
C ALA A 181 3.80 -17.61 36.42
N SER A 182 3.64 -17.11 35.19
CA SER A 182 3.75 -17.81 33.88
C SER A 182 2.52 -18.52 33.29
N GLY A 183 2.12 -18.09 32.07
CA GLY A 183 1.18 -18.80 31.19
C GLY A 183 0.08 -17.93 30.54
N SER A 184 0.33 -17.38 29.36
CA SER A 184 -0.60 -16.61 28.49
C SER A 184 -1.72 -17.50 27.87
N PRO A 185 -2.90 -16.95 27.43
CA PRO A 185 -2.99 -16.30 26.12
C PRO A 185 -3.84 -15.01 26.03
N LYS A 186 -3.57 -14.29 24.94
CA LYS A 186 -4.05 -12.97 24.51
C LYS A 186 -5.53 -12.98 24.09
N ASN A 187 -6.26 -11.92 24.43
CA ASN A 187 -7.47 -11.48 23.72
C ASN A 187 -7.58 -9.93 23.75
N PRO A 188 -7.58 -9.20 22.62
CA PRO A 188 -7.78 -7.76 22.61
C PRO A 188 -9.25 -7.44 22.31
N LYS A 189 -10.01 -6.93 23.29
CA LYS A 189 -11.33 -6.32 23.04
C LYS A 189 -11.25 -4.80 23.24
N MET A 190 -11.29 -4.12 22.09
CA MET A 190 -11.54 -2.70 21.87
C MET A 190 -12.48 -2.06 22.89
N MET A 191 -12.07 -0.89 23.38
CA MET A 191 -12.93 0.05 24.11
C MET A 191 -14.21 0.33 23.33
N LYS A 192 -15.36 0.00 23.93
CA LYS A 192 -16.69 0.24 23.36
C LYS A 192 -16.96 1.74 23.30
N ARG A 193 -17.07 2.27 22.07
CA ARG A 193 -17.61 3.60 21.76
C ARG A 193 -19.06 3.68 22.26
N PRO A 194 -19.56 4.86 22.69
CA PRO A 194 -20.91 5.01 23.20
C PRO A 194 -21.94 4.39 22.25
N GLY A 195 -22.84 3.60 22.82
CA GLY A 195 -23.74 2.70 22.11
C GLY A 195 -24.60 3.38 21.04
N LYS A 196 -25.04 2.60 20.06
CA LYS A 196 -25.86 3.03 18.91
C LYS A 196 -27.10 3.84 19.33
N ALA A 197 -27.70 3.51 20.48
CA ALA A 197 -28.84 4.22 21.05
C ALA A 197 -28.56 5.71 21.35
N LYS A 198 -27.39 6.04 21.93
CA LYS A 198 -27.02 7.44 22.24
C LYS A 198 -26.80 8.30 20.98
N ARG A 199 -26.40 7.68 19.86
CA ARG A 199 -26.22 8.36 18.56
C ARG A 199 -27.52 8.50 17.76
N ALA A 200 -28.52 7.67 18.05
CA ALA A 200 -29.84 7.79 17.45
C ALA A 200 -30.67 8.88 18.15
N ALA A 201 -30.58 8.96 19.49
CA ALA A 201 -31.27 9.99 20.28
C ALA A 201 -30.87 11.43 19.90
N SER A 202 -29.63 11.65 19.46
CA SER A 202 -29.16 12.96 18.99
C SER A 202 -29.62 13.31 17.56
N ARG A 203 -30.18 12.36 16.80
CA ARG A 203 -30.75 12.60 15.45
C ARG A 203 -32.25 12.86 15.46
N ALA A 204 -32.95 12.48 16.53
CA ALA A 204 -34.42 12.60 16.65
C ALA A 204 -34.88 13.90 17.33
N LYS A 205 -33.96 14.81 17.68
CA LYS A 205 -34.26 16.15 18.20
C LYS A 205 -33.96 17.28 17.21
N LEU A 206 -33.95 16.95 15.91
CA LEU A 206 -33.99 17.89 14.80
C LEU A 206 -35.25 17.59 13.98
#